data_AF-A0A9E4C125-F1
#
_entry.id   AF-A0A9E4C125-F1
#
_cell.length_a   1.000
_cell.length_b   1.000
_cell.length_c   1.000
_cell.angle_alpha   90.00
_cell.angle_beta   90.00
_cell.angle_gamma   90.00
#
_symmetry.space_group_name_H-M   'P 1'
#
loop_
_entity.id
_entity.type
_entity.pdbx_description
1 polymer ?
#
loop_
_entity_poly.entity_id
_entity_poly.type
_entity_poly.pdbx_seq_one_letter_code
_entity_poly.pdbx_strand_id
1 'polypeptide(L)'
;MNVQTSRTSEIAFNVRLLDVLQTKHPRWRDHTGVEQQGVLRETALRPDIVIRPPGGIPVVLETEFMPARSVEADAQARLGQFLQYNGDRIEQTIAVQVPRELSEVPQVDLEQHIEAAEFHYCTYSLQEADMAVRWPATGWLAGSIDDLASCIENVSLSERLLAEGTQILEQSIGEAAGKLRETAGTHALENMAQSLHQEDGEQTSRMAMAIVANALVFHTAIVEAHGIPTIDQLRIPGRNDVSKSRLLECWQHILDNINYYPIFRIASDLLLPIPDGTANAVLNRLAQAASDLAGLGATTLHDLSGRMFQRLIADRKFLATFYTLPTSAALLGELAVARLDAETDWSDPDALTSLRVADLACGTGALISAAYRALAVRYRRTGGDDQALHQQMMERALIAADIMPAATHLTASMLSSAHPGTTFGRTRVHTLPYGQQGQEKRHTMALGHLI
;
A
#
# COMPACT_ATOMS: atom_id res chain seq x y z
N MET A 1 -31.27 41.18 -24.33
CA MET A 1 -30.78 40.73 -23.00
C MET A 1 -29.37 40.23 -23.22
N ASN A 2 -28.36 41.04 -22.87
CA ASN A 2 -26.96 40.61 -22.90
C ASN A 2 -26.78 39.64 -21.73
N VAL A 3 -26.65 38.35 -22.01
CA VAL A 3 -26.09 37.41 -21.05
C VAL A 3 -24.61 37.75 -20.96
N GLN A 4 -24.25 38.46 -19.89
CA GLN A 4 -22.86 38.68 -19.52
C GLN A 4 -22.30 37.30 -19.17
N THR A 5 -21.62 36.65 -20.11
CA THR A 5 -20.85 35.44 -19.85
C THR A 5 -19.69 35.83 -18.93
N SER A 6 -19.92 35.70 -17.61
CA SER A 6 -18.87 35.88 -16.62
C SER A 6 -17.81 34.82 -16.87
N ARG A 7 -16.59 35.23 -17.25
CA ARG A 7 -15.45 34.32 -17.31
C ARG A 7 -15.28 33.62 -15.97
N THR A 8 -15.04 32.33 -16.01
CA THR A 8 -14.72 31.53 -14.82
C THR A 8 -13.36 31.97 -14.31
N SER A 9 -13.30 32.43 -13.06
CA SER A 9 -12.03 32.75 -12.39
C SER A 9 -11.29 31.46 -12.03
N GLU A 10 -9.97 31.51 -11.92
CA GLU A 10 -9.13 30.38 -11.48
C GLU A 10 -9.62 29.80 -10.15
N ILE A 11 -9.97 30.65 -9.18
CA ILE A 11 -10.57 30.21 -7.90
C ILE A 11 -11.83 29.36 -8.09
N ALA A 12 -12.70 29.76 -9.00
CA ALA A 12 -13.95 29.04 -9.25
C ALA A 12 -13.70 27.73 -9.98
N PHE A 13 -12.71 27.72 -10.88
CA PHE A 13 -12.23 26.51 -11.52
C PHE A 13 -11.61 25.54 -10.51
N ASN A 14 -10.75 26.00 -9.60
CA ASN A 14 -10.07 25.17 -8.60
C ASN A 14 -11.05 24.47 -7.65
N VAL A 15 -12.11 25.16 -7.25
CA VAL A 15 -13.20 24.55 -6.47
C VAL A 15 -13.85 23.41 -7.26
N ARG A 16 -14.23 23.65 -8.52
CA ARG A 16 -14.89 22.63 -9.34
C ARG A 16 -13.97 21.48 -9.75
N LEU A 17 -12.70 21.76 -9.98
CA LEU A 17 -11.69 20.74 -10.23
C LEU A 17 -11.58 19.82 -9.02
N LEU A 18 -11.56 20.38 -7.80
CA LEU A 18 -11.54 19.55 -6.60
C LEU A 18 -12.82 18.70 -6.48
N ASP A 19 -14.00 19.27 -6.72
CA ASP A 19 -15.28 18.55 -6.65
C ASP A 19 -15.27 17.32 -7.59
N VAL A 20 -14.77 17.48 -8.82
CA VAL A 20 -14.62 16.37 -9.78
C VAL A 20 -13.59 15.36 -9.29
N LEU A 21 -12.42 15.80 -8.83
CA LEU A 21 -11.38 14.90 -8.28
C LEU A 21 -11.89 14.08 -7.08
N GLN A 22 -12.70 14.68 -6.20
CA GLN A 22 -13.34 13.99 -5.08
C GLN A 22 -14.42 13.00 -5.52
N THR A 23 -15.02 13.18 -6.71
CA THR A 23 -15.93 12.20 -7.30
C THR A 23 -15.18 11.00 -7.86
N LYS A 24 -14.00 11.24 -8.45
CA LYS A 24 -13.10 10.17 -8.93
C LYS A 24 -12.40 9.41 -7.81
N HIS A 25 -12.25 10.03 -6.64
CA HIS A 25 -11.68 9.39 -5.46
C HIS A 25 -12.43 9.81 -4.18
N PRO A 26 -13.55 9.14 -3.84
CA PRO A 26 -14.42 9.52 -2.72
C PRO A 26 -13.72 9.68 -1.37
N ARG A 27 -12.64 8.92 -1.14
CA ARG A 27 -11.86 8.98 0.12
C ARG A 27 -11.04 10.27 0.29
N TRP A 28 -10.97 11.16 -0.71
CA TRP A 28 -10.30 12.46 -0.56
C TRP A 28 -11.18 13.52 0.10
N ARG A 29 -12.51 13.31 0.18
CA ARG A 29 -13.48 14.32 0.65
C ARG A 29 -13.14 14.93 2.01
N ASP A 30 -12.70 14.11 2.96
CA ASP A 30 -12.37 14.56 4.33
C ASP A 30 -10.92 15.06 4.47
N HIS A 31 -10.14 15.00 3.39
CA HIS A 31 -8.68 15.19 3.41
C HIS A 31 -8.17 16.22 2.40
N THR A 32 -9.01 17.16 1.96
CA THR A 32 -8.65 18.17 0.95
C THR A 32 -8.79 19.60 1.45
N GLY A 33 -8.08 20.54 0.84
CA GLY A 33 -8.26 21.99 1.03
C GLY A 33 -8.06 22.74 -0.29
N VAL A 34 -8.87 23.77 -0.55
CA VAL A 34 -8.77 24.63 -1.75
C VAL A 34 -8.45 26.04 -1.32
N GLU A 35 -7.40 26.60 -1.89
CA GLU A 35 -7.01 28.00 -1.78
C GLU A 35 -7.17 28.63 -0.38
N GLN A 36 -6.84 27.90 0.68
CA GLN A 36 -6.97 28.42 2.03
C GLN A 36 -5.70 29.18 2.43
N GLN A 37 -5.87 30.42 2.90
CA GLN A 37 -4.79 31.12 3.61
C GLN A 37 -4.52 30.39 4.94
N GLY A 38 -3.24 30.23 5.32
CA GLY A 38 -2.85 29.49 6.52
C GLY A 38 -2.86 27.96 6.37
N VAL A 39 -2.81 27.44 5.13
CA VAL A 39 -2.55 26.02 4.89
C VAL A 39 -1.08 25.69 5.09
N LEU A 40 -0.19 26.60 4.68
CA LEU A 40 1.25 26.50 4.87
C LEU A 40 1.70 27.29 6.09
N ARG A 41 2.73 26.79 6.79
CA ARG A 41 3.39 27.53 7.88
C ARG A 41 3.96 28.86 7.39
N GLU A 42 4.44 28.91 6.15
CA GLU A 42 4.85 30.15 5.50
C GLU A 42 3.62 30.89 4.96
N THR A 43 3.23 31.95 5.65
CA THR A 43 1.96 32.67 5.42
C THR A 43 1.88 33.42 4.09
N ALA A 44 3.00 33.55 3.35
CA ALA A 44 3.06 34.28 2.08
C ALA A 44 2.65 33.42 0.87
N LEU A 45 2.66 32.09 1.00
CA LEU A 45 2.39 31.16 -0.09
C LEU A 45 0.97 30.57 0.06
N ARG A 46 0.19 30.63 -1.02
CA ARG A 46 -1.18 30.09 -1.07
C ARG A 46 -1.21 28.99 -2.13
N PRO A 47 -1.34 27.71 -1.75
CA PRO A 47 -1.50 26.64 -2.71
C PRO A 47 -2.90 26.68 -3.33
N ASP A 48 -3.02 26.32 -4.60
CA ASP A 48 -4.33 26.30 -5.28
C ASP A 48 -5.20 25.18 -4.73
N ILE A 49 -4.69 23.94 -4.77
CA ILE A 49 -5.38 22.77 -4.24
C ILE A 49 -4.37 21.93 -3.45
N VAL A 50 -4.77 21.48 -2.26
CA VAL A 50 -4.02 20.51 -1.46
C VAL A 50 -4.87 19.28 -1.27
N ILE A 51 -4.36 18.14 -1.74
CA ILE A 51 -4.98 16.83 -1.57
C ILE A 51 -4.09 16.02 -0.64
N ARG A 52 -4.71 15.35 0.34
CA ARG A 52 -4.00 14.47 1.28
C ARG A 52 -4.59 13.08 1.14
N PRO A 53 -4.09 12.26 0.21
CA PRO A 53 -4.57 10.90 0.07
C PRO A 53 -4.41 10.15 1.41
N PRO A 54 -5.41 9.38 1.84
CA PRO A 54 -5.26 8.51 3.02
C PRO A 54 -4.02 7.64 2.86
N GLY A 55 -3.14 7.64 3.85
CA GLY A 55 -1.89 6.86 3.81
C GLY A 55 -0.76 7.42 2.95
N GLY A 56 -0.98 8.55 2.26
CA GLY A 56 0.04 9.27 1.50
C GLY A 56 0.50 10.56 2.19
N ILE A 57 1.51 11.19 1.59
CA ILE A 57 1.93 12.56 1.88
C ILE A 57 1.07 13.56 1.09
N PRO A 58 0.97 14.82 1.57
CA PRO A 58 0.25 15.85 0.85
C PRO A 58 0.79 16.09 -0.55
N VAL A 59 -0.12 16.26 -1.50
CA VAL A 59 0.16 16.65 -2.89
C VAL A 59 -0.46 18.02 -3.12
N VAL A 60 0.34 18.97 -3.57
CA VAL A 60 -0.14 20.29 -3.98
C VAL A 60 -0.33 20.31 -5.49
N LEU A 61 -1.48 20.76 -5.96
CA LEU A 61 -1.69 21.08 -7.37
C LEU A 61 -1.65 22.60 -7.50
N GLU A 62 -0.84 23.09 -8.44
CA GLU A 62 -0.89 24.46 -8.92
C GLU A 62 -1.44 24.44 -10.34
N THR A 63 -2.34 25.36 -10.63
CA THR A 63 -3.14 25.38 -11.85
C THR A 63 -3.01 26.75 -12.52
N GLU A 64 -2.91 26.77 -13.84
CA GLU A 64 -2.96 28.04 -14.58
C GLU A 64 -3.61 27.80 -15.94
N PHE A 65 -4.51 28.69 -16.35
CA PHE A 65 -5.06 28.62 -17.70
C PHE A 65 -3.95 28.85 -18.74
N MET A 66 -3.97 28.10 -19.84
CA MET A 66 -3.01 28.26 -20.93
C MET A 66 -2.97 29.74 -21.39
N PRO A 67 -1.76 30.34 -21.52
CA PRO A 67 -0.47 29.69 -21.77
C PRO A 67 0.34 29.23 -20.54
N ALA A 68 -0.20 29.34 -19.32
CA ALA A 68 0.36 28.75 -18.10
C ALA A 68 1.87 29.04 -17.89
N ARG A 69 2.24 30.31 -17.69
CA ARG A 69 3.65 30.76 -17.68
C ARG A 69 4.35 30.64 -16.33
N SER A 70 3.62 30.67 -15.22
CA SER A 70 4.19 30.64 -13.87
C SER A 70 3.94 29.33 -13.14
N VAL A 71 2.98 28.50 -13.59
CA VAL A 71 2.52 27.28 -12.89
C VAL A 71 3.65 26.35 -12.42
N GLU A 72 4.72 26.19 -13.21
CA GLU A 72 5.87 25.36 -12.81
C GLU A 72 6.72 26.00 -11.70
N ALA A 73 6.91 27.32 -11.75
CA ALA A 73 7.62 28.06 -10.72
C ALA A 73 6.81 28.10 -9.42
N ASP A 74 5.49 28.26 -9.54
CA ASP A 74 4.57 28.23 -8.41
C ASP A 74 4.59 26.85 -7.74
N ALA A 75 4.53 25.76 -8.51
CA ALA A 75 4.61 24.39 -8.00
C ALA A 75 5.94 24.15 -7.26
N GLN A 76 7.07 24.53 -7.87
CA GLN A 76 8.38 24.39 -7.23
C GLN A 76 8.49 25.18 -5.92
N ALA A 77 7.89 26.37 -5.84
CA ALA A 77 7.91 27.19 -4.63
C ALA A 77 7.17 26.55 -3.45
N ARG A 78 6.27 25.58 -3.70
CA ARG A 78 5.57 24.84 -2.63
C ARG A 78 6.39 23.69 -2.05
N LEU A 79 7.38 23.18 -2.79
CA LEU A 79 8.19 22.07 -2.33
C LEU A 79 9.00 22.46 -1.08
N GLY A 80 9.07 21.53 -0.12
CA GLY A 80 9.82 21.70 1.11
C GLY A 80 9.08 22.52 2.18
N GLN A 81 7.95 23.12 1.82
CA GLN A 81 7.05 23.79 2.76
C GLN A 81 6.36 22.79 3.69
N PHE A 82 5.80 23.29 4.77
CA PHE A 82 5.13 22.48 5.78
C PHE A 82 3.68 22.92 5.96
N LEU A 83 2.77 21.95 6.06
CA LEU A 83 1.38 22.20 6.39
C LEU A 83 1.26 22.75 7.81
N GLN A 84 0.45 23.79 7.99
CA GLN A 84 0.33 24.51 9.26
C GLN A 84 -0.30 23.65 10.35
N TYR A 85 -1.30 22.84 10.01
CA TYR A 85 -2.14 22.14 10.99
C TYR A 85 -1.48 20.87 11.59
N ASN A 86 -0.67 20.13 10.83
CA ASN A 86 0.01 18.90 11.30
C ASN A 86 1.54 18.92 11.12
N GLY A 87 2.09 19.87 10.36
CA GLY A 87 3.52 19.93 10.08
C GLY A 87 4.00 18.95 9.02
N ASP A 88 3.12 18.33 8.23
CA ASP A 88 3.55 17.47 7.14
C ASP A 88 4.31 18.28 6.09
N ARG A 89 5.39 17.69 5.58
CA ARG A 89 6.22 18.29 4.54
C ARG A 89 5.59 18.06 3.17
N ILE A 90 5.57 19.10 2.34
CA ILE A 90 5.24 18.99 0.92
C ILE A 90 6.46 18.49 0.17
N GLU A 91 6.47 17.21 -0.16
CA GLU A 91 7.50 16.60 -0.98
C GLU A 91 7.05 16.49 -2.45
N GLN A 92 5.78 16.76 -2.75
CA GLN A 92 5.15 16.45 -4.03
C GLN A 92 4.23 17.58 -4.49
N THR A 93 4.48 18.06 -5.71
CA THR A 93 3.62 19.04 -6.38
C THR A 93 3.33 18.63 -7.81
N ILE A 94 2.18 19.04 -8.33
CA ILE A 94 1.80 18.87 -9.73
C ILE A 94 1.49 20.25 -10.30
N ALA A 95 2.17 20.62 -11.38
CA ALA A 95 1.81 21.78 -12.17
C ALA A 95 0.82 21.35 -13.26
N VAL A 96 -0.31 22.05 -13.39
CA VAL A 96 -1.39 21.71 -14.32
C VAL A 96 -1.70 22.90 -15.23
N GLN A 97 -1.49 22.73 -16.53
CA GLN A 97 -1.96 23.67 -17.54
C GLN A 97 -3.41 23.34 -17.89
N VAL A 98 -4.27 24.31 -17.66
CA VAL A 98 -5.72 24.19 -17.86
C VAL A 98 -6.09 24.71 -19.26
N PRO A 99 -6.89 23.97 -20.06
CA PRO A 99 -7.38 24.47 -21.33
C PRO A 99 -8.07 25.82 -21.21
N ARG A 100 -7.66 26.78 -22.05
CA ARG A 100 -8.15 28.17 -21.97
C ARG A 100 -9.65 28.28 -22.15
N GLU A 101 -10.25 27.39 -22.95
CA GLU A 101 -11.69 27.31 -23.18
C GLU A 101 -12.50 27.11 -21.89
N LEU A 102 -11.95 26.41 -20.88
CA LEU A 102 -12.63 26.22 -19.59
C LEU A 102 -12.82 27.55 -18.83
N SER A 103 -12.02 28.59 -19.12
CA SER A 103 -12.23 29.92 -18.55
C SER A 103 -13.47 30.63 -19.10
N GLU A 104 -14.04 30.14 -20.21
CA GLU A 104 -15.21 30.71 -20.89
C GLU A 104 -16.49 29.90 -20.65
N VAL A 105 -16.37 28.71 -20.04
CA VAL A 105 -17.50 27.83 -19.70
C VAL A 105 -18.27 28.38 -18.49
N PRO A 106 -19.62 28.44 -18.55
CA PRO A 106 -20.44 28.80 -17.40
C PRO A 106 -20.22 27.85 -16.21
N GLN A 107 -20.19 28.38 -14.98
CA GLN A 107 -19.93 27.57 -13.77
C GLN A 107 -20.86 26.36 -13.59
N VAL A 108 -22.09 26.42 -14.10
CA VAL A 108 -23.08 25.33 -14.01
C VAL A 108 -22.73 24.14 -14.90
N ASP A 109 -21.98 24.36 -15.97
CA ASP A 109 -21.58 23.33 -16.94
C ASP A 109 -20.11 22.93 -16.76
N LEU A 110 -19.39 23.58 -15.84
CA LEU A 110 -17.93 23.48 -15.74
C LEU A 110 -17.46 22.08 -15.35
N GLU A 111 -18.17 21.38 -14.46
CA GLU A 111 -17.82 20.01 -14.06
C GLU A 111 -17.83 19.05 -15.26
N GLN A 112 -18.89 19.10 -16.07
CA GLN A 112 -18.99 18.29 -17.29
C GLN A 112 -17.85 18.58 -18.27
N HIS A 113 -17.45 19.85 -18.40
CA HIS A 113 -16.35 20.22 -19.30
C HIS A 113 -14.98 19.84 -18.71
N ILE A 114 -14.81 19.87 -17.38
CA ILE A 114 -13.62 19.36 -16.71
C ILE A 114 -13.48 17.85 -16.95
N GLU A 115 -14.57 17.08 -16.87
CA GLU A 115 -14.55 15.64 -17.11
C GLU A 115 -14.18 15.28 -18.56
N ALA A 116 -14.56 16.11 -19.52
CA ALA A 116 -14.28 15.91 -20.93
C ALA A 116 -12.93 16.51 -21.39
N ALA A 117 -12.26 17.28 -20.54
CA ALA A 117 -11.04 18.00 -20.90
C ALA A 117 -9.79 17.11 -20.87
N GLU A 118 -8.83 17.46 -21.72
CA GLU A 118 -7.46 16.98 -21.64
C GLU A 118 -6.59 18.03 -20.91
N PHE A 119 -5.94 17.59 -19.83
CA PHE A 119 -5.04 18.41 -19.05
C PHE A 119 -3.60 18.13 -19.43
N HIS A 120 -2.76 19.17 -19.40
CA HIS A 120 -1.32 19.01 -19.51
C HIS A 120 -0.68 19.20 -18.15
N TYR A 121 0.07 18.21 -17.66
CA TYR A 121 0.65 18.30 -16.32
C TYR A 121 2.06 17.71 -16.22
N CYS A 122 2.82 18.19 -15.23
CA CYS A 122 4.11 17.63 -14.84
C CYS A 122 4.17 17.57 -13.31
N THR A 123 5.00 16.68 -12.79
CA THR A 123 5.17 16.49 -11.35
C THR A 123 6.55 16.99 -10.93
N TYR A 124 6.63 17.44 -9.69
CA TYR A 124 7.90 17.66 -9.02
C TYR A 124 7.91 16.93 -7.70
N SER A 125 8.98 16.18 -7.48
CA SER A 125 9.20 15.40 -6.26
C SER A 125 10.50 15.84 -5.60
N LEU A 126 10.49 16.07 -4.29
CA LEU A 126 11.72 16.23 -3.53
C LEU A 126 12.42 14.88 -3.39
N GLN A 127 13.69 14.84 -3.76
CA GLN A 127 14.58 13.71 -3.52
C GLN A 127 15.57 14.01 -2.38
N GLU A 128 16.53 13.11 -2.17
CA GLU A 128 17.61 13.32 -1.20
C GLU A 128 18.32 14.67 -1.42
N ALA A 129 18.71 15.31 -0.32
CA ALA A 129 19.28 16.66 -0.30
C ALA A 129 18.33 17.79 -0.77
N ASP A 130 17.01 17.57 -0.70
CA ASP A 130 15.97 18.55 -1.03
C ASP A 130 16.04 19.05 -2.49
N MET A 131 16.57 18.23 -3.38
CA MET A 131 16.58 18.52 -4.81
C MET A 131 15.22 18.19 -5.43
N ALA A 132 14.59 19.19 -6.04
CA ALA A 132 13.36 19.00 -6.80
C ALA A 132 13.65 18.32 -8.15
N VAL A 133 13.00 17.18 -8.39
CA VAL A 133 13.09 16.44 -9.66
C VAL A 133 11.78 16.52 -10.40
N ARG A 134 11.84 17.01 -11.63
CA ARG A 134 10.69 17.14 -12.54
C ARG A 134 10.44 15.83 -13.29
N TRP A 135 9.19 15.40 -13.40
CA TRP A 135 8.78 14.33 -14.31
C TRP A 135 7.55 14.72 -15.15
N PRO A 136 7.57 14.48 -16.48
CA PRO A 136 8.72 14.06 -17.28
C PRO A 136 9.85 15.09 -17.21
N ALA A 137 11.09 14.70 -17.54
CA ALA A 137 12.25 15.61 -17.47
C ALA A 137 12.05 16.85 -18.37
N THR A 138 11.32 16.70 -19.47
CA THR A 138 10.91 17.77 -20.38
C THR A 138 9.50 17.52 -20.90
N GLY A 139 8.81 18.58 -21.33
CA GLY A 139 7.45 18.48 -21.87
C GLY A 139 6.37 18.28 -20.80
N TRP A 140 5.18 17.90 -21.24
CA TRP A 140 4.01 17.72 -20.38
C TRP A 140 3.40 16.34 -20.64
N LEU A 141 2.87 15.73 -19.60
CA LEU A 141 1.94 14.61 -19.74
C LEU A 141 0.63 15.18 -20.24
N ALA A 142 -0.06 14.45 -21.11
CA ALA A 142 -1.42 14.77 -21.55
C ALA A 142 -2.35 13.66 -21.06
N GLY A 143 -3.47 14.01 -20.44
CA GLY A 143 -4.39 13.03 -19.89
C GLY A 143 -5.71 13.62 -19.42
N SER A 144 -6.66 12.73 -19.18
CA SER A 144 -7.97 13.08 -18.63
C SER A 144 -7.89 13.41 -17.14
N ILE A 145 -9.03 13.83 -16.55
CA ILE A 145 -9.13 13.98 -15.10
C ILE A 145 -8.87 12.68 -14.33
N ASP A 146 -9.18 11.52 -14.92
CA ASP A 146 -8.93 10.20 -14.33
C ASP A 146 -7.42 9.89 -14.27
N ASP A 147 -6.67 10.33 -15.28
CA ASP A 147 -5.23 10.18 -15.35
C ASP A 147 -4.53 11.12 -14.37
N LEU A 148 -5.05 12.35 -14.21
CA LEU A 148 -4.59 13.29 -13.19
C LEU A 148 -4.86 12.75 -11.77
N ALA A 149 -6.05 12.21 -11.51
CA ALA A 149 -6.37 11.58 -10.22
C ALA A 149 -5.43 10.41 -9.91
N SER A 150 -5.15 9.57 -10.91
CA SER A 150 -4.21 8.46 -10.79
C SER A 150 -2.77 8.95 -10.57
N CYS A 151 -2.39 10.08 -11.17
CA CYS A 151 -1.10 10.71 -10.95
C CYS A 151 -0.96 11.18 -9.49
N ILE A 152 -1.97 11.87 -8.95
CA ILE A 152 -2.00 12.34 -7.55
C ILE A 152 -1.80 11.17 -6.57
N GLU A 153 -2.54 10.07 -6.77
CA GLU A 153 -2.40 8.87 -5.93
C GLU A 153 -0.97 8.31 -5.99
N ASN A 154 -0.40 8.20 -7.18
CA ASN A 154 0.95 7.64 -7.35
C ASN A 154 2.05 8.53 -6.77
N VAL A 155 1.97 9.86 -6.93
CA VAL A 155 2.98 10.78 -6.40
C VAL A 155 2.86 10.97 -4.89
N SER A 156 1.67 10.76 -4.30
CA SER A 156 1.46 10.86 -2.85
C SER A 156 2.25 9.86 -2.01
N LEU A 157 3.02 8.97 -2.63
CA LEU A 157 3.91 8.04 -1.95
C LEU A 157 5.26 8.70 -1.70
N SER A 158 5.66 8.79 -0.43
CA SER A 158 6.98 9.30 -0.07
C SER A 158 8.05 8.21 -0.23
N GLU A 159 8.93 8.36 -1.21
CA GLU A 159 10.11 7.50 -1.37
C GLU A 159 11.05 7.59 -0.16
N ARG A 160 11.12 8.75 0.51
CA ARG A 160 11.90 8.94 1.73
C ARG A 160 11.36 8.09 2.87
N LEU A 161 10.07 8.18 3.18
CA LEU A 161 9.45 7.37 4.24
C LEU A 161 9.50 5.88 3.91
N LEU A 162 9.35 5.52 2.63
CA LEU A 162 9.50 4.14 2.17
C LEU A 162 10.93 3.61 2.40
N ALA A 163 11.95 4.40 2.06
CA ALA A 163 13.35 4.04 2.28
C ALA A 163 13.69 3.93 3.78
N GLU A 164 13.27 4.91 4.58
CA GLU A 164 13.45 4.95 6.03
C GLU A 164 12.81 3.74 6.71
N GLY A 165 11.54 3.44 6.40
CA GLY A 165 10.86 2.28 6.95
C GLY A 165 11.46 0.94 6.50
N THR A 166 11.92 0.85 5.24
CA THR A 166 12.63 -0.35 4.76
C THR A 166 13.92 -0.58 5.53
N GLN A 167 14.68 0.48 5.83
CA GLN A 167 15.92 0.39 6.62
C GLN A 167 15.65 -0.05 8.07
N ILE A 168 14.62 0.50 8.71
CA ILE A 168 14.20 0.10 10.07
C ILE A 168 13.86 -1.40 10.11
N LEU A 169 13.10 -1.88 9.12
CA LEU A 169 12.75 -3.30 8.99
C LEU A 169 13.97 -4.17 8.75
N GLU A 170 14.82 -3.80 7.78
CA GLU A 170 16.02 -4.56 7.43
C GLU A 170 16.93 -4.76 8.65
N GLN A 171 17.24 -3.67 9.35
CA GLN A 171 18.08 -3.71 10.53
C GLN A 171 17.45 -4.57 11.63
N SER A 172 16.16 -4.36 11.92
CA SER A 172 15.50 -5.05 13.03
C SER A 172 15.30 -6.55 12.76
N ILE A 173 15.01 -6.93 11.52
CA ILE A 173 14.93 -8.34 11.11
C ILE A 173 16.31 -8.99 11.14
N GLY A 174 17.35 -8.28 10.68
CA GLY A 174 18.73 -8.77 10.74
C GLY A 174 19.20 -9.04 12.16
N GLU A 175 18.97 -8.11 13.08
CA GLU A 175 19.31 -8.25 14.51
C GLU A 175 18.51 -9.38 15.17
N ALA A 176 17.20 -9.46 14.90
CA ALA A 176 16.35 -10.53 15.41
C ALA A 176 16.80 -11.91 14.91
N ALA A 177 17.14 -12.03 13.63
CA ALA A 177 17.61 -13.28 13.03
C ALA A 177 18.98 -13.70 13.60
N GLY A 178 19.89 -12.75 13.81
CA GLY A 178 21.16 -13.00 14.50
C GLY A 178 20.93 -13.53 15.91
N LYS A 179 20.07 -12.85 16.69
CA LYS A 179 19.75 -13.26 18.06
C LYS A 179 19.11 -14.64 18.12
N LEU A 180 18.21 -14.92 17.19
CA LEU A 180 17.57 -16.22 17.04
C LEU A 180 18.62 -17.32 16.86
N ARG A 181 19.54 -17.16 15.90
CA ARG A 181 20.57 -18.18 15.64
C ARG A 181 21.53 -18.39 16.81
N GLU A 182 21.82 -17.34 17.57
CA GLU A 182 22.68 -17.43 18.76
C GLU A 182 22.05 -18.25 19.89
N THR A 183 20.73 -18.18 20.07
CA THR A 183 20.10 -18.55 21.34
C THR A 183 18.88 -19.48 21.23
N ALA A 184 18.34 -19.75 20.04
CA ALA A 184 17.16 -20.60 19.90
C ALA A 184 17.47 -22.12 20.01
N GLY A 185 18.71 -22.52 19.71
CA GLY A 185 19.12 -23.92 19.64
C GLY A 185 18.73 -24.61 18.33
N THR A 186 19.41 -25.71 18.01
CA THR A 186 19.30 -26.40 16.71
C THR A 186 17.88 -26.87 16.40
N HIS A 187 17.19 -27.45 17.38
CA HIS A 187 15.83 -27.96 17.19
C HIS A 187 14.84 -26.87 16.73
N ALA A 188 14.96 -25.66 17.27
CA ALA A 188 14.10 -24.56 16.88
C ALA A 188 14.38 -24.11 15.44
N LEU A 189 15.65 -24.05 15.04
CA LEU A 189 16.06 -23.68 13.68
C LEU A 189 15.62 -24.72 12.65
N GLU A 190 15.75 -26.02 12.97
CA GLU A 190 15.29 -27.13 12.13
C GLU A 190 13.77 -27.08 11.91
N ASN A 191 12.99 -26.87 12.98
CA ASN A 191 11.54 -26.75 12.88
C ASN A 191 11.11 -25.56 12.03
N MET A 192 11.82 -24.43 12.09
CA MET A 192 11.54 -23.27 11.23
C MET A 192 11.86 -23.55 9.78
N ALA A 193 13.03 -24.15 9.51
CA ALA A 193 13.45 -24.54 8.17
C ALA A 193 12.41 -25.49 7.54
N GLN A 194 11.93 -26.47 8.31
CA GLN A 194 10.85 -27.35 7.89
C GLN A 194 9.54 -26.59 7.63
N SER A 195 9.15 -25.67 8.50
CA SER A 195 7.92 -24.88 8.35
C SER A 195 7.95 -23.97 7.11
N LEU A 196 9.14 -23.54 6.68
CA LEU A 196 9.34 -22.71 5.49
C LEU A 196 9.62 -23.51 4.22
N HIS A 197 9.75 -24.84 4.31
CA HIS A 197 10.25 -25.69 3.22
C HIS A 197 11.62 -25.22 2.69
N GLN A 198 12.53 -24.85 3.59
CA GLN A 198 13.88 -24.36 3.28
C GLN A 198 14.94 -25.16 4.05
N GLU A 199 16.19 -25.09 3.61
CA GLU A 199 17.32 -25.58 4.42
C GLU A 199 17.61 -24.61 5.57
N ASP A 200 18.19 -25.09 6.68
CA ASP A 200 18.65 -24.17 7.74
C ASP A 200 19.77 -23.28 7.20
N GLY A 201 19.65 -21.98 7.46
CA GLY A 201 20.65 -20.99 7.11
C GLY A 201 20.26 -19.61 7.61
N GLU A 202 21.17 -18.65 7.42
CA GLU A 202 20.93 -17.25 7.76
C GLU A 202 19.71 -16.68 7.02
N GLN A 203 19.56 -17.03 5.74
CA GLN A 203 18.45 -16.61 4.89
C GLN A 203 17.10 -17.09 5.44
N THR A 204 17.01 -18.35 5.85
CA THR A 204 15.82 -18.94 6.46
C THR A 204 15.47 -18.26 7.78
N SER A 205 16.48 -17.91 8.59
CA SER A 205 16.28 -17.16 9.84
C SER A 205 15.78 -15.73 9.58
N ARG A 206 16.34 -15.03 8.58
CA ARG A 206 15.87 -13.71 8.14
C ARG A 206 14.44 -13.76 7.62
N MET A 207 14.11 -14.76 6.79
CA MET A 207 12.74 -14.97 6.29
C MET A 207 11.76 -15.23 7.43
N ALA A 208 12.11 -16.10 8.38
CA ALA A 208 11.28 -16.38 9.54
C ALA A 208 10.98 -15.11 10.35
N MET A 209 12.02 -14.31 10.62
CA MET A 209 11.87 -13.05 11.35
C MET A 209 11.14 -11.98 10.55
N ALA A 210 11.28 -11.95 9.22
CA ALA A 210 10.49 -11.09 8.36
C ALA A 210 8.99 -11.43 8.41
N ILE A 211 8.63 -12.71 8.39
CA ILE A 211 7.24 -13.19 8.53
C ILE A 211 6.66 -12.78 9.88
N VAL A 212 7.42 -12.97 10.97
CA VAL A 212 6.99 -12.56 12.32
C VAL A 212 6.84 -11.04 12.40
N ALA A 213 7.78 -10.27 11.85
CA ALA A 213 7.72 -8.81 11.82
C ALA A 213 6.50 -8.33 11.04
N ASN A 214 6.24 -8.91 9.86
CA ASN A 214 5.07 -8.59 9.05
C ASN A 214 3.77 -8.90 9.78
N ALA A 215 3.69 -10.06 10.47
CA ALA A 215 2.52 -10.40 11.28
C ALA A 215 2.30 -9.42 12.45
N LEU A 216 3.36 -8.89 13.08
CA LEU A 216 3.25 -7.87 14.12
C LEU A 216 2.77 -6.52 13.57
N VAL A 217 3.30 -6.10 12.42
CA VAL A 217 2.84 -4.88 11.72
C VAL A 217 1.37 -5.02 11.32
N PHE A 218 0.99 -6.16 10.76
CA PHE A 218 -0.39 -6.44 10.37
C PHE A 218 -1.32 -6.55 11.59
N HIS A 219 -0.85 -7.13 12.70
CA HIS A 219 -1.58 -7.13 13.97
C HIS A 219 -1.93 -5.72 14.39
N THR A 220 -0.95 -4.80 14.42
CA THR A 220 -1.19 -3.38 14.75
C THR A 220 -2.21 -2.75 13.81
N ALA A 221 -2.20 -3.12 12.53
CA ALA A 221 -3.10 -2.58 11.53
C ALA A 221 -4.58 -3.00 11.71
N ILE A 222 -4.84 -4.11 12.41
CA ILE A 222 -6.19 -4.65 12.58
C ILE A 222 -6.74 -4.51 14.01
N VAL A 223 -5.96 -3.90 14.93
CA VAL A 223 -6.34 -3.70 16.35
C VAL A 223 -7.70 -3.03 16.48
N GLU A 224 -7.87 -1.85 15.87
CA GLU A 224 -9.08 -1.05 16.04
C GLU A 224 -10.29 -1.71 15.37
N ALA A 225 -10.11 -2.23 14.16
CA ALA A 225 -11.17 -2.84 13.37
C ALA A 225 -11.75 -4.11 14.03
N HIS A 226 -10.95 -4.84 14.80
CA HIS A 226 -11.35 -6.12 15.40
C HIS A 226 -11.40 -6.11 16.92
N GLY A 227 -11.05 -5.00 17.57
CA GLY A 227 -11.03 -4.91 19.03
C GLY A 227 -10.08 -5.92 19.69
N ILE A 228 -8.98 -6.28 19.02
CA ILE A 228 -7.97 -7.18 19.58
C ILE A 228 -6.97 -6.39 20.45
N PRO A 229 -6.28 -7.03 21.40
CA PRO A 229 -5.30 -6.34 22.24
C PRO A 229 -4.14 -5.73 21.44
N THR A 230 -3.63 -4.57 21.84
CA THR A 230 -2.39 -4.01 21.26
C THR A 230 -1.17 -4.82 21.68
N ILE A 231 -0.07 -4.71 20.93
CA ILE A 231 1.23 -5.34 21.30
C ILE A 231 1.66 -4.93 22.72
N ASP A 232 1.45 -3.66 23.11
CA ASP A 232 1.77 -3.19 24.46
C ASP A 232 0.92 -3.85 25.54
N GLN A 233 -0.36 -4.13 25.27
CA GLN A 233 -1.23 -4.86 26.19
C GLN A 233 -0.82 -6.34 26.36
N LEU A 234 -0.05 -6.88 25.40
CA LEU A 234 0.48 -8.25 25.42
C LEU A 234 1.84 -8.36 26.14
N ARG A 235 2.40 -7.27 26.66
CA ARG A 235 3.62 -7.30 27.47
C ARG A 235 3.41 -8.01 28.80
N ILE A 236 4.48 -8.58 29.36
CA ILE A 236 4.46 -9.26 30.66
C ILE A 236 4.29 -8.19 31.77
N PRO A 237 3.30 -8.31 32.66
CA PRO A 237 3.12 -7.34 33.75
C PRO A 237 4.40 -7.13 34.57
N GLY A 238 4.79 -5.87 34.78
CA GLY A 238 6.01 -5.51 35.52
C GLY A 238 7.32 -5.69 34.74
N ARG A 239 7.26 -6.07 33.45
CA ARG A 239 8.40 -6.14 32.54
C ARG A 239 8.06 -5.42 31.24
N ASN A 240 9.08 -5.00 30.49
CA ASN A 240 8.86 -4.43 29.16
C ASN A 240 8.87 -5.51 28.06
N ASP A 241 8.84 -6.79 28.41
CA ASP A 241 8.96 -7.90 27.46
C ASP A 241 7.60 -8.27 26.85
N VAL A 242 7.52 -8.40 25.52
CA VAL A 242 6.36 -8.99 24.84
C VAL A 242 6.27 -10.47 25.19
N SER A 243 5.11 -10.91 25.70
CA SER A 243 4.90 -12.30 26.09
C SER A 243 4.61 -13.18 24.88
N LYS A 244 5.48 -14.17 24.60
CA LYS A 244 5.24 -15.15 23.52
C LYS A 244 3.89 -15.86 23.68
N SER A 245 3.54 -16.32 24.89
CA SER A 245 2.29 -17.07 25.11
C SER A 245 1.06 -16.20 24.86
N ARG A 246 1.00 -14.99 25.41
CA ARG A 246 -0.14 -14.07 25.20
C ARG A 246 -0.26 -13.65 23.74
N LEU A 247 0.86 -13.47 23.04
CA LEU A 247 0.86 -13.17 21.61
C LEU A 247 0.30 -14.34 20.79
N LEU A 248 0.74 -15.58 21.06
CA LEU A 248 0.23 -16.77 20.39
C LEU A 248 -1.25 -17.02 20.68
N GLU A 249 -1.72 -16.78 21.91
CA GLU A 249 -3.16 -16.85 22.25
C GLU A 249 -3.98 -15.83 21.46
N CYS A 250 -3.48 -14.59 21.33
CA CYS A 250 -4.12 -13.56 20.53
C CYS A 250 -4.15 -13.94 19.04
N TRP A 251 -3.03 -14.44 18.50
CA TRP A 251 -2.98 -14.90 17.12
C TRP A 251 -3.88 -16.12 16.87
N GLN A 252 -4.01 -17.03 17.83
CA GLN A 252 -4.97 -18.12 17.76
C GLN A 252 -6.41 -17.60 17.72
N HIS A 253 -6.75 -16.59 18.53
CA HIS A 253 -8.06 -15.93 18.44
C HIS A 253 -8.33 -15.34 17.06
N ILE A 254 -7.33 -14.70 16.44
CA ILE A 254 -7.42 -14.18 15.07
C ILE A 254 -7.67 -15.31 14.07
N LEU A 255 -6.96 -16.43 14.19
CA LEU A 255 -7.13 -17.59 13.31
C LEU A 255 -8.56 -18.18 13.41
N ASP A 256 -9.10 -18.29 14.61
CA ASP A 256 -10.37 -18.96 14.84
C ASP A 256 -11.60 -18.08 14.56
N ASN A 257 -11.50 -16.76 14.79
CA ASN A 257 -12.66 -15.87 14.82
C ASN A 257 -12.64 -14.78 13.74
N ILE A 258 -11.46 -14.47 13.17
CA ILE A 258 -11.31 -13.39 12.17
C ILE A 258 -10.88 -13.93 10.81
N ASN A 259 -10.08 -15.01 10.79
CA ASN A 259 -9.66 -15.76 9.61
C ASN A 259 -8.58 -15.11 8.71
N TYR A 260 -7.58 -14.48 9.31
CA TYR A 260 -6.32 -14.11 8.62
C TYR A 260 -5.32 -15.28 8.57
N TYR A 261 -5.79 -16.48 8.20
CA TYR A 261 -5.03 -17.73 8.32
C TYR A 261 -3.65 -17.71 7.66
N PRO A 262 -3.50 -17.29 6.38
CA PRO A 262 -2.20 -17.31 5.72
C PRO A 262 -1.17 -16.36 6.36
N ILE A 263 -1.62 -15.37 7.13
CA ILE A 263 -0.75 -14.40 7.80
C ILE A 263 -0.29 -14.98 9.14
N PHE A 264 -1.22 -15.30 10.03
CA PHE A 264 -0.91 -15.61 11.43
C PHE A 264 -0.55 -17.07 11.69
N ARG A 265 -0.95 -18.04 10.85
CA ARG A 265 -0.65 -19.46 11.08
C ARG A 265 0.85 -19.69 11.00
N ILE A 266 1.47 -19.35 9.86
CA ILE A 266 2.91 -19.55 9.67
C ILE A 266 3.73 -18.74 10.67
N ALA A 267 3.31 -17.52 11.01
CA ALA A 267 3.99 -16.72 12.02
C ALA A 267 3.93 -17.39 13.41
N SER A 268 2.80 -17.99 13.77
CA SER A 268 2.66 -18.78 15.01
C SER A 268 3.54 -20.02 14.99
N ASP A 269 3.54 -20.76 13.88
CA ASP A 269 4.33 -21.99 13.71
C ASP A 269 5.84 -21.71 13.83
N LEU A 270 6.29 -20.55 13.34
CA LEU A 270 7.67 -20.09 13.47
C LEU A 270 8.05 -19.67 14.89
N LEU A 271 7.12 -19.07 15.65
CA LEU A 271 7.37 -18.63 17.03
C LEU A 271 7.30 -19.77 18.05
N LEU A 272 6.42 -20.75 17.82
CA LEU A 272 6.16 -21.85 18.75
C LEU A 272 7.42 -22.60 19.22
N PRO A 273 8.36 -23.01 18.35
CA PRO A 273 9.54 -23.77 18.75
C PRO A 273 10.61 -22.93 19.45
N ILE A 274 10.49 -21.60 19.47
CA ILE A 274 11.50 -20.70 20.06
C ILE A 274 11.38 -20.72 21.59
N PRO A 275 12.47 -20.94 22.35
CA PRO A 275 12.46 -20.81 23.81
C PRO A 275 12.05 -19.40 24.27
N ASP A 276 11.34 -19.29 25.40
CA ASP A 276 10.76 -18.01 25.86
C ASP A 276 11.79 -16.88 26.01
N GLY A 277 12.98 -17.19 26.55
CA GLY A 277 14.04 -16.18 26.70
C GLY A 277 14.49 -15.58 25.36
N THR A 278 14.61 -16.43 24.33
CA THR A 278 14.97 -16.02 22.97
C THR A 278 13.81 -15.31 22.28
N ALA A 279 12.60 -15.84 22.42
CA ALA A 279 11.39 -15.28 21.83
C ALA A 279 11.12 -13.87 22.35
N ASN A 280 11.23 -13.64 23.67
CA ASN A 280 11.03 -12.32 24.25
C ASN A 280 12.03 -11.29 23.69
N ALA A 281 13.31 -11.66 23.55
CA ALA A 281 14.33 -10.77 23.00
C ALA A 281 14.05 -10.39 21.54
N VAL A 282 13.72 -11.39 20.72
CA VAL A 282 13.34 -11.21 19.31
C VAL A 282 12.07 -10.39 19.17
N LEU A 283 11.01 -10.75 19.90
CA LEU A 283 9.71 -10.08 19.84
C LEU A 283 9.81 -8.62 20.28
N ASN A 284 10.59 -8.31 21.31
CA ASN A 284 10.83 -6.92 21.71
C ASN A 284 11.46 -6.10 20.59
N ARG A 285 12.47 -6.66 19.90
CA ARG A 285 13.12 -5.95 18.79
C ARG A 285 12.14 -5.70 17.64
N LEU A 286 11.36 -6.72 17.27
CA LEU A 286 10.40 -6.60 16.17
C LEU A 286 9.19 -5.73 16.55
N ALA A 287 8.74 -5.76 17.80
CA ALA A 287 7.68 -4.88 18.31
C ALA A 287 8.14 -3.42 18.34
N GLN A 288 9.41 -3.15 18.70
CA GLN A 288 9.97 -1.82 18.60
C GLN A 288 9.97 -1.33 17.15
N ALA A 289 10.38 -2.17 16.20
CA ALA A 289 10.32 -1.82 14.78
C ALA A 289 8.89 -1.50 14.33
N ALA A 290 7.89 -2.30 14.72
CA ALA A 290 6.49 -2.00 14.43
C ALA A 290 6.03 -0.66 15.02
N SER A 291 6.50 -0.32 16.22
CA SER A 291 6.24 0.98 16.86
C SER A 291 6.94 2.14 16.15
N ASP A 292 8.21 1.96 15.74
CA ASP A 292 8.99 2.98 15.03
C ASP A 292 8.36 3.27 13.66
N LEU A 293 7.91 2.22 12.95
CA LEU A 293 7.16 2.36 11.72
C LEU A 293 5.82 3.08 11.93
N ALA A 294 5.11 2.81 13.04
CA ALA A 294 3.89 3.55 13.38
C ALA A 294 4.18 5.03 13.66
N GLY A 295 5.38 5.33 14.19
CA GLY A 295 5.89 6.68 14.34
C GLY A 295 6.14 7.44 13.04
N LEU A 296 6.33 6.74 11.91
CA LEU A 296 6.40 7.36 10.57
C LEU A 296 5.03 7.86 10.07
N GLY A 297 3.95 7.56 10.81
CA GLY A 297 2.58 7.96 10.53
C GLY A 297 1.65 6.74 10.43
N ALA A 298 0.62 6.71 11.29
CA ALA A 298 -0.31 5.58 11.41
C ALA A 298 -1.09 5.28 10.11
N THR A 299 -1.51 6.33 9.38
CA THR A 299 -2.15 6.19 8.06
C THR A 299 -1.18 5.62 7.03
N THR A 300 0.09 6.06 7.08
CA THR A 300 1.16 5.66 6.15
C THR A 300 1.54 4.20 6.34
N LEU A 301 1.39 3.64 7.54
CA LEU A 301 1.72 2.26 7.87
C LEU A 301 0.91 1.24 7.06
N HIS A 302 -0.38 1.51 6.83
CA HIS A 302 -1.27 0.56 6.17
C HIS A 302 -0.91 0.32 4.70
N ASP A 303 -0.68 1.39 3.94
CA ASP A 303 -0.33 1.31 2.52
C ASP A 303 1.18 1.14 2.27
N LEU A 304 2.05 1.68 3.14
CA LEU A 304 3.49 1.51 2.99
C LEU A 304 4.02 0.19 3.52
N SER A 305 3.41 -0.43 4.55
CA SER A 305 3.94 -1.68 5.14
C SER A 305 4.11 -2.76 4.08
N GLY A 306 3.08 -3.03 3.27
CA GLY A 306 3.15 -4.00 2.19
C GLY A 306 4.27 -3.66 1.19
N ARG A 307 4.41 -2.40 0.80
CA ARG A 307 5.45 -1.95 -0.13
C ARG A 307 6.86 -2.02 0.48
N MET A 308 7.02 -1.69 1.75
CA MET A 308 8.29 -1.82 2.49
C MET A 308 8.73 -3.28 2.54
N PHE A 309 7.81 -4.20 2.89
CA PHE A 309 8.09 -5.64 2.86
C PHE A 309 8.39 -6.13 1.45
N GLN A 310 7.66 -5.68 0.43
CA GLN A 310 7.99 -6.04 -0.96
C GLN A 310 9.37 -5.54 -1.39
N ARG A 311 9.74 -4.30 -1.04
CA ARG A 311 11.05 -3.72 -1.36
C ARG A 311 12.16 -4.48 -0.65
N LEU A 312 11.98 -4.77 0.63
CA LEU A 312 12.90 -5.56 1.43
C LEU A 312 13.12 -6.96 0.84
N ILE A 313 12.04 -7.61 0.40
CA ILE A 313 12.08 -8.99 -0.10
C ILE A 313 12.55 -9.07 -1.56
N ALA A 314 12.31 -8.03 -2.35
CA ALA A 314 12.88 -7.88 -3.69
C ALA A 314 14.39 -7.60 -3.66
N ASP A 315 14.93 -7.08 -2.54
CA ASP A 315 16.36 -6.90 -2.41
C ASP A 315 17.07 -8.27 -2.33
N ARG A 316 17.80 -8.59 -3.40
CA ARG A 316 18.58 -9.82 -3.51
C ARG A 316 19.66 -9.92 -2.44
N LYS A 317 20.15 -8.80 -1.90
CA LYS A 317 21.09 -8.81 -0.77
C LYS A 317 20.43 -9.33 0.50
N PHE A 318 19.12 -9.10 0.63
CA PHE A 318 18.37 -9.45 1.82
C PHE A 318 17.85 -10.89 1.78
N LEU A 319 17.27 -11.35 0.66
CA LEU A 319 16.65 -12.70 0.55
C LEU A 319 17.09 -13.56 -0.65
N ALA A 320 18.00 -13.09 -1.51
CA ALA A 320 18.55 -13.82 -2.67
C ALA A 320 17.51 -14.42 -3.65
N THR A 321 16.29 -13.88 -3.69
CA THR A 321 15.16 -14.37 -4.50
C THR A 321 14.94 -13.55 -5.78
N PHE A 322 14.50 -14.21 -6.87
CA PHE A 322 14.18 -13.58 -8.16
C PHE A 322 12.72 -13.10 -8.23
N TYR A 323 12.32 -12.16 -7.38
CA TYR A 323 10.95 -11.63 -7.43
C TYR A 323 10.76 -10.57 -8.52
N THR A 324 9.53 -10.52 -9.05
CA THR A 324 9.12 -9.51 -10.03
C THR A 324 9.23 -8.11 -9.43
N LEU A 325 9.84 -7.18 -10.15
CA LEU A 325 9.92 -5.78 -9.73
C LEU A 325 8.51 -5.17 -9.64
N PRO A 326 8.20 -4.35 -8.62
CA PRO A 326 6.88 -3.73 -8.49
C PRO A 326 6.45 -2.94 -9.72
N THR A 327 7.39 -2.27 -10.41
CA THR A 327 7.14 -1.52 -11.65
C THR A 327 6.75 -2.44 -12.81
N SER A 328 7.42 -3.58 -12.96
CA SER A 328 7.06 -4.59 -13.95
C SER A 328 5.68 -5.18 -13.67
N ALA A 329 5.37 -5.46 -12.40
CA ALA A 329 4.07 -5.97 -12.01
C ALA A 329 2.94 -4.96 -12.27
N ALA A 330 3.16 -3.68 -11.95
CA ALA A 330 2.21 -2.61 -12.25
C ALA A 330 1.92 -2.49 -13.76
N LEU A 331 2.97 -2.48 -14.59
CA LEU A 331 2.80 -2.43 -16.04
C LEU A 331 2.02 -3.64 -16.58
N LEU A 332 2.39 -4.85 -16.16
CA LEU A 332 1.71 -6.07 -16.62
C LEU A 332 0.26 -6.15 -16.13
N GLY A 333 0.01 -5.74 -14.89
CA GLY A 333 -1.33 -5.64 -14.31
C GLY A 333 -2.21 -4.69 -15.12
N GLU A 334 -1.72 -3.47 -15.40
CA GLU A 334 -2.45 -2.51 -16.22
C GLU A 334 -2.69 -3.01 -17.65
N LEU A 335 -1.67 -3.58 -18.31
CA LEU A 335 -1.83 -4.13 -19.65
C LEU A 335 -2.82 -5.30 -19.71
N ALA A 336 -2.89 -6.13 -18.66
CA ALA A 336 -3.83 -7.24 -18.59
C ALA A 336 -5.26 -6.74 -18.36
N VAL A 337 -5.46 -5.83 -17.40
CA VAL A 337 -6.78 -5.30 -17.04
C VAL A 337 -7.33 -4.39 -18.15
N ALA A 338 -6.48 -3.63 -18.84
CA ALA A 338 -6.91 -2.77 -19.95
C ALA A 338 -7.58 -3.55 -21.09
N ARG A 339 -7.29 -4.85 -21.25
CA ARG A 339 -7.98 -5.70 -22.24
C ARG A 339 -9.45 -5.92 -21.91
N LEU A 340 -9.85 -5.70 -20.66
CA LEU A 340 -11.22 -5.86 -20.18
C LEU A 340 -12.05 -4.59 -20.35
N ASP A 341 -11.43 -3.45 -20.69
CA ASP A 341 -12.09 -2.13 -20.71
C ASP A 341 -13.28 -2.06 -21.67
N ALA A 342 -13.24 -2.83 -22.77
CA ALA A 342 -14.34 -2.86 -23.74
C ALA A 342 -15.48 -3.80 -23.36
N GLU A 343 -15.25 -4.74 -22.44
CA GLU A 343 -16.18 -5.85 -22.13
C GLU A 343 -16.73 -5.81 -20.70
N THR A 344 -16.19 -4.92 -19.86
CA THR A 344 -16.54 -4.82 -18.43
C THR A 344 -17.22 -3.49 -18.14
N ASP A 345 -18.41 -3.53 -17.57
CA ASP A 345 -19.02 -2.36 -16.96
C ASP A 345 -18.34 -2.09 -15.61
N TRP A 346 -17.42 -1.12 -15.59
CA TRP A 346 -16.70 -0.74 -14.38
C TRP A 346 -17.56 -0.03 -13.34
N SER A 347 -18.83 0.29 -13.64
CA SER A 347 -19.78 0.81 -12.65
C SER A 347 -20.55 -0.30 -11.93
N ASP A 348 -20.53 -1.53 -12.46
CA ASP A 348 -21.21 -2.68 -11.88
C ASP A 348 -20.28 -3.48 -10.95
N PRO A 349 -20.49 -3.46 -9.61
CA PRO A 349 -19.67 -4.25 -8.68
C PRO A 349 -19.75 -5.76 -8.92
N ASP A 350 -20.87 -6.27 -9.45
CA ASP A 350 -21.03 -7.70 -9.73
C ASP A 350 -20.16 -8.14 -10.91
N ALA A 351 -20.00 -7.28 -11.93
CA ALA A 351 -19.09 -7.53 -13.05
C ALA A 351 -17.66 -7.78 -12.55
N LEU A 352 -17.16 -6.95 -11.62
CA LEU A 352 -15.81 -7.09 -11.05
C LEU A 352 -15.67 -8.34 -10.17
N THR A 353 -16.64 -8.59 -9.29
CA THR A 353 -16.54 -9.72 -8.33
C THR A 353 -16.81 -11.07 -8.98
N SER A 354 -17.39 -11.08 -10.19
CA SER A 354 -17.54 -12.27 -11.02
C SER A 354 -16.24 -12.70 -11.72
N LEU A 355 -15.28 -11.79 -11.89
CA LEU A 355 -13.99 -12.06 -12.51
C LEU A 355 -13.23 -13.20 -11.80
N ARG A 356 -12.30 -13.81 -12.52
CA ARG A 356 -11.36 -14.81 -11.99
C ARG A 356 -9.96 -14.38 -12.38
N VAL A 357 -9.30 -13.69 -11.46
CA VAL A 357 -7.93 -13.23 -11.62
C VAL A 357 -7.03 -14.17 -10.82
N ALA A 358 -6.15 -14.88 -11.51
CA ALA A 358 -5.35 -15.93 -10.91
C ALA A 358 -3.84 -15.70 -11.10
N ASP A 359 -3.09 -15.87 -10.02
CA ASP A 359 -1.63 -15.95 -10.02
C ASP A 359 -1.21 -17.26 -9.32
N LEU A 360 -0.84 -18.27 -10.11
CA LEU A 360 -0.64 -19.65 -9.64
C LEU A 360 0.81 -19.97 -9.23
N ALA A 361 1.67 -18.96 -9.25
CA ALA A 361 3.03 -18.99 -8.71
C ALA A 361 3.33 -17.61 -8.11
N CYS A 362 2.52 -17.23 -7.12
CA CYS A 362 2.33 -15.83 -6.76
C CYS A 362 3.56 -15.17 -6.13
N GLY A 363 4.49 -15.93 -5.56
CA GLY A 363 5.68 -15.36 -4.94
C GLY A 363 5.31 -14.32 -3.87
N THR A 364 5.79 -13.08 -4.01
CA THR A 364 5.45 -11.96 -3.11
C THR A 364 4.07 -11.35 -3.35
N GLY A 365 3.32 -11.86 -4.33
CA GLY A 365 2.00 -11.36 -4.70
C GLY A 365 2.02 -10.08 -5.53
N ALA A 366 3.17 -9.70 -6.09
CA ALA A 366 3.32 -8.45 -6.83
C ALA A 366 2.35 -8.33 -8.01
N LEU A 367 2.20 -9.40 -8.82
CA LEU A 367 1.32 -9.40 -9.99
C LEU A 367 -0.16 -9.39 -9.61
N ILE A 368 -0.59 -10.28 -8.71
CA ILE A 368 -2.00 -10.32 -8.29
C ILE A 368 -2.43 -9.03 -7.57
N SER A 369 -1.54 -8.42 -6.78
CA SER A 369 -1.79 -7.13 -6.13
C SER A 369 -1.86 -5.99 -7.15
N ALA A 370 -0.98 -5.97 -8.16
CA ALA A 370 -1.03 -4.99 -9.24
C ALA A 370 -2.32 -5.11 -10.07
N ALA A 371 -2.75 -6.34 -10.40
CA ALA A 371 -4.01 -6.57 -11.08
C ALA A 371 -5.20 -6.11 -10.25
N TYR A 372 -5.22 -6.40 -8.94
CA TYR A 372 -6.27 -5.91 -8.04
C TYR A 372 -6.32 -4.38 -7.99
N ARG A 373 -5.17 -3.71 -7.87
CA ARG A 373 -5.11 -2.23 -7.92
C ARG A 373 -5.66 -1.67 -9.23
N ALA A 374 -5.32 -2.26 -10.37
CA ALA A 374 -5.79 -1.84 -11.67
C ALA A 374 -7.33 -1.97 -11.83
N LEU A 375 -7.92 -3.02 -11.24
CA LEU A 375 -9.37 -3.20 -11.17
C LEU A 375 -10.03 -2.18 -10.23
N ALA A 376 -9.45 -1.98 -9.05
CA ALA A 376 -9.96 -1.03 -8.06
C ALA A 376 -9.96 0.41 -8.60
N VAL A 377 -8.90 0.83 -9.29
CA VAL A 377 -8.81 2.15 -9.93
C VAL A 377 -9.95 2.36 -10.93
N ARG A 378 -10.26 1.37 -11.77
CA ARG A 378 -11.35 1.47 -12.75
C ARG A 378 -12.72 1.60 -12.10
N TYR A 379 -12.97 0.85 -11.02
CA TYR A 379 -14.19 1.00 -10.22
C TYR A 379 -14.28 2.37 -9.54
N ARG A 380 -13.18 2.89 -9.01
CA ARG A 380 -13.17 4.24 -8.40
C ARG A 380 -13.48 5.33 -9.41
N ARG A 381 -12.97 5.22 -10.65
CA ARG A 381 -13.21 6.20 -11.72
C ARG A 381 -14.70 6.34 -12.11
N THR A 382 -15.52 5.31 -11.84
CA THR A 382 -16.98 5.37 -12.02
C THR A 382 -17.72 5.89 -10.78
N GLY A 383 -16.99 6.31 -9.75
CA GLY A 383 -17.52 6.79 -8.46
C GLY A 383 -17.70 5.68 -7.42
N GLY A 384 -17.27 4.45 -7.72
CA GLY A 384 -17.34 3.31 -6.81
C GLY A 384 -16.37 3.39 -5.63
N ASP A 385 -16.76 2.76 -4.52
CA ASP A 385 -15.89 2.57 -3.35
C ASP A 385 -15.21 1.19 -3.40
N ASP A 386 -13.92 1.16 -3.71
CA ASP A 386 -13.12 -0.07 -3.81
C ASP A 386 -12.97 -0.80 -2.47
N GLN A 387 -13.08 -0.09 -1.35
CA GLN A 387 -13.10 -0.72 -0.03
C GLN A 387 -14.32 -1.63 0.12
N ALA A 388 -15.48 -1.20 -0.39
CA ALA A 388 -16.71 -1.99 -0.37
C ALA A 388 -16.61 -3.28 -1.23
N LEU A 389 -15.75 -3.27 -2.26
CA LEU A 389 -15.47 -4.46 -3.08
C LEU A 389 -14.50 -5.44 -2.42
N HIS A 390 -13.64 -4.96 -1.52
CA HIS A 390 -12.47 -5.70 -1.05
C HIS A 390 -12.82 -7.11 -0.55
N GLN A 391 -13.86 -7.23 0.27
CA GLN A 391 -14.30 -8.53 0.80
C GLN A 391 -14.64 -9.52 -0.33
N GLN A 392 -15.48 -9.11 -1.29
CA GLN A 392 -15.88 -10.00 -2.39
C GLN A 392 -14.70 -10.33 -3.31
N MET A 393 -13.79 -9.36 -3.53
CA MET A 393 -12.57 -9.59 -4.29
C MET A 393 -11.69 -10.66 -3.63
N MET A 394 -11.46 -10.56 -2.33
CA MET A 394 -10.66 -11.52 -1.55
C MET A 394 -11.31 -12.92 -1.47
N GLU A 395 -12.64 -12.98 -1.33
CA GLU A 395 -13.36 -14.24 -1.16
C GLU A 395 -13.64 -14.97 -2.48
N ARG A 396 -13.72 -14.25 -3.62
CA ARG A 396 -14.28 -14.80 -4.87
C ARG A 396 -13.45 -14.53 -6.12
N ALA A 397 -12.93 -13.33 -6.30
CA ALA A 397 -12.35 -12.91 -7.58
C ALA A 397 -10.84 -13.19 -7.68
N LEU A 398 -10.10 -12.87 -6.62
CA LEU A 398 -8.65 -13.01 -6.57
C LEU A 398 -8.28 -14.42 -6.12
N ILE A 399 -7.43 -15.09 -6.90
CA ILE A 399 -6.92 -16.43 -6.63
C ILE A 399 -5.40 -16.36 -6.68
N ALA A 400 -4.75 -16.76 -5.60
CA ALA A 400 -3.29 -16.84 -5.57
C ALA A 400 -2.85 -18.19 -5.02
N ALA A 401 -1.79 -18.75 -5.59
CA ALA A 401 -1.24 -20.01 -5.12
C ALA A 401 0.27 -20.04 -5.24
N ASP A 402 0.93 -20.69 -4.28
CA ASP A 402 2.36 -20.96 -4.32
C ASP A 402 2.68 -22.25 -3.54
N ILE A 403 3.80 -22.89 -3.84
CA ILE A 403 4.29 -24.04 -3.08
C ILE A 403 5.04 -23.61 -1.81
N MET A 404 5.51 -22.35 -1.76
CA MET A 404 6.27 -21.80 -0.64
C MET A 404 5.33 -21.14 0.38
N PRO A 405 5.32 -21.58 1.65
CA PRO A 405 4.52 -20.95 2.70
C PRO A 405 4.78 -19.44 2.84
N ALA A 406 6.05 -19.03 2.76
CA ALA A 406 6.45 -17.63 2.79
C ALA A 406 5.80 -16.80 1.67
N ALA A 407 5.75 -17.32 0.44
CA ALA A 407 5.12 -16.64 -0.69
C ALA A 407 3.63 -16.40 -0.44
N THR A 408 2.93 -17.42 0.07
CA THR A 408 1.49 -17.29 0.36
C THR A 408 1.21 -16.33 1.51
N HIS A 409 2.07 -16.29 2.53
CA HIS A 409 1.98 -15.32 3.62
C HIS A 409 2.12 -13.88 3.11
N LEU A 410 3.14 -13.63 2.30
CA LEU A 410 3.42 -12.30 1.76
C LEU A 410 2.31 -11.84 0.81
N THR A 411 1.84 -12.75 -0.06
CA THR A 411 0.73 -12.46 -0.97
C THR A 411 -0.56 -12.14 -0.22
N ALA A 412 -0.92 -12.94 0.79
CA ALA A 412 -2.11 -12.67 1.59
C ALA A 412 -2.00 -11.37 2.38
N SER A 413 -0.83 -11.07 2.93
CA SER A 413 -0.56 -9.81 3.64
C SER A 413 -0.71 -8.62 2.70
N MET A 414 -0.06 -8.68 1.53
CA MET A 414 -0.14 -7.64 0.51
C MET A 414 -1.57 -7.34 0.05
N LEU A 415 -2.35 -8.38 -0.22
CA LEU A 415 -3.73 -8.19 -0.64
C LEU A 415 -4.58 -7.62 0.50
N SER A 416 -4.44 -8.14 1.72
CA SER A 416 -5.21 -7.68 2.88
C SER A 416 -4.85 -6.24 3.29
N SER A 417 -3.60 -5.83 3.11
CA SER A 417 -3.13 -4.47 3.39
C SER A 417 -3.72 -3.41 2.45
N ALA A 418 -4.36 -3.78 1.33
CA ALA A 418 -5.05 -2.81 0.48
C ALA A 418 -6.21 -2.13 1.22
N HIS A 419 -6.93 -2.88 2.07
CA HIS A 419 -7.99 -2.35 2.93
C HIS A 419 -8.00 -3.09 4.28
N PRO A 420 -7.04 -2.82 5.18
CA PRO A 420 -6.79 -3.64 6.37
C PRO A 420 -7.93 -3.62 7.39
N GLY A 421 -8.76 -2.56 7.39
CA GLY A 421 -9.97 -2.49 8.21
C GLY A 421 -11.15 -3.28 7.66
N THR A 422 -11.05 -3.86 6.45
CA THR A 422 -12.13 -4.61 5.83
C THR A 422 -11.97 -6.09 6.10
N THR A 423 -12.97 -6.65 6.79
CA THR A 423 -13.00 -8.05 7.17
C THR A 423 -13.47 -8.93 6.02
N PHE A 424 -12.93 -10.15 5.93
CA PHE A 424 -13.43 -11.16 4.99
C PHE A 424 -13.46 -12.53 5.66
N GLY A 425 -14.44 -13.36 5.30
CA GLY A 425 -14.65 -14.67 5.92
C GLY A 425 -13.75 -15.77 5.39
N ARG A 426 -13.06 -15.56 4.27
CA ARG A 426 -12.13 -16.52 3.63
C ARG A 426 -11.23 -15.82 2.61
N THR A 427 -10.07 -16.42 2.33
CA THR A 427 -9.24 -16.03 1.18
C THR A 427 -9.11 -17.19 0.20
N ARG A 428 -8.73 -16.88 -1.04
CA ARG A 428 -8.28 -17.89 -2.02
C ARG A 428 -6.79 -17.80 -2.28
N VAL A 429 -6.03 -17.50 -1.23
CA VAL A 429 -4.56 -17.58 -1.22
C VAL A 429 -4.17 -18.93 -0.63
N HIS A 430 -3.58 -19.80 -1.45
CA HIS A 430 -3.39 -21.20 -1.12
C HIS A 430 -1.92 -21.62 -1.17
N THR A 431 -1.43 -22.23 -0.09
CA THR A 431 -0.17 -22.98 -0.12
C THR A 431 -0.44 -24.36 -0.71
N LEU A 432 0.08 -24.61 -1.91
CA LEU A 432 -0.08 -25.87 -2.59
C LEU A 432 0.83 -26.93 -1.95
N PRO A 433 0.37 -28.18 -1.82
CA PRO A 433 1.23 -29.26 -1.36
C PRO A 433 2.38 -29.46 -2.35
N TYR A 434 3.58 -29.68 -1.82
CA TYR A 434 4.80 -29.93 -2.58
C TYR A 434 5.50 -31.18 -2.04
N GLY A 435 6.10 -31.97 -2.95
CA GLY A 435 6.82 -33.19 -2.60
C GLY A 435 5.94 -34.34 -2.07
N GLN A 436 6.55 -35.27 -1.35
CA GLN A 436 5.87 -36.46 -0.82
C GLN A 436 4.92 -36.07 0.31
N GLN A 437 3.65 -36.46 0.19
CA GLN A 437 2.65 -36.20 1.23
C GLN A 437 2.59 -37.37 2.21
N GLY A 438 2.36 -37.10 3.49
CA GLY A 438 2.12 -38.14 4.49
C GLY A 438 0.90 -39.00 4.13
N GLN A 439 0.89 -40.26 4.58
CA GLN A 439 -0.12 -41.25 4.20
C GLN A 439 -1.57 -40.91 4.62
N GLU A 440 -1.77 -39.91 5.48
CA GLU A 440 -3.08 -39.45 5.92
C GLU A 440 -3.78 -38.51 4.92
N LYS A 441 -3.06 -37.97 3.93
CA LYS A 441 -3.67 -37.09 2.91
C LYS A 441 -4.23 -37.91 1.75
N ARG A 442 -5.38 -37.47 1.22
CA ARG A 442 -6.14 -38.12 0.12
C ARG A 442 -5.33 -38.34 -1.17
N HIS A 443 -4.20 -37.65 -1.31
CA HIS A 443 -3.21 -37.83 -2.37
C HIS A 443 -1.82 -37.99 -1.73
N THR A 444 -1.13 -39.09 -2.05
CA THR A 444 0.20 -39.44 -1.52
C THR A 444 1.35 -38.73 -2.23
N MET A 445 1.07 -38.08 -3.36
CA MET A 445 2.04 -37.35 -4.18
C MET A 445 1.47 -35.97 -4.55
N ALA A 446 2.34 -34.95 -4.57
CA ALA A 446 1.99 -33.59 -4.95
C ALA A 446 2.96 -33.03 -6.01
N LEU A 447 2.77 -31.76 -6.39
CA LEU A 447 3.63 -31.06 -7.36
C LEU A 447 5.12 -31.19 -6.96
N GLY A 448 5.98 -31.50 -7.92
CA GLY A 448 7.42 -31.65 -7.69
C GLY A 448 7.88 -32.98 -7.09
N HIS A 449 7.01 -33.97 -6.90
CA HIS A 449 7.44 -35.33 -6.55
C HIS A 449 8.18 -35.96 -7.75
N LEU A 450 9.51 -36.05 -7.66
CA LEU A 450 10.32 -36.86 -8.56
C LEU A 450 10.16 -38.33 -8.15
N ILE A 451 9.74 -39.16 -9.11
CA ILE A 451 9.55 -40.62 -8.97
C ILE A 451 10.88 -41.30 -8.64
#